data_AF-A0A5J4P4U9-F1
#
_entry.id   AF-A0A5J4P4U9-F1
#
_cell.length_a   1.000
_cell.length_b   1.000
_cell.length_c   1.000
_cell.angle_alpha   90.00
_cell.angle_beta   90.00
_cell.angle_gamma   90.00
#
_symmetry.space_group_name_H-M   'P 1'
#
loop_
_entity.id
_entity.type
_entity.pdbx_description
1 polymer ?
#
loop_
_entity_poly.entity_id
_entity_poly.type
_entity_poly.pdbx_seq_one_letter_code
_entity_poly.pdbx_strand_id
1 'polypeptide(L)'
;MQAHKRRAETDAIMVGTRTAHLDNPSLSVRYWYGKNPIRIVLDGNLSLNTSLHLFDGSVRTIVFTSLTHSSSDAVEYITLDYKADIPPSIMDVLYKKKIQSLLVEGGKQLLQSLIDADLWDEAFVEKSSQKLNF
;
A
#
# COMPACT_ATOMS: atom_id res chain seq x y z
N MET A 1 -2.07 -13.82 -14.02
CA MET A 1 -2.34 -13.88 -12.56
C MET A 1 -3.44 -12.88 -12.22
N GLN A 2 -4.43 -13.28 -11.42
CA GLN A 2 -5.59 -12.44 -11.09
C GLN A 2 -5.20 -11.16 -10.32
N ALA A 3 -4.18 -11.21 -9.45
CA ALA A 3 -3.67 -10.04 -8.76
C ALA A 3 -3.23 -8.89 -9.70
N HIS A 4 -2.61 -9.21 -10.84
CA HIS A 4 -2.19 -8.18 -11.81
C HIS A 4 -3.36 -7.49 -12.50
N LYS A 5 -4.47 -8.22 -12.73
CA LYS A 5 -5.70 -7.64 -13.25
C LYS A 5 -6.29 -6.66 -12.22
N ARG A 6 -6.39 -7.07 -10.95
CA ARG A 6 -6.93 -6.24 -9.87
C ARG A 6 -6.14 -4.94 -9.70
N ARG A 7 -4.80 -5.03 -9.74
CA ARG A 7 -3.92 -3.86 -9.71
C ARG A 7 -4.20 -2.88 -10.85
N ALA A 8 -4.50 -3.39 -12.05
CA ALA A 8 -4.83 -2.57 -13.21
C ALA A 8 -6.21 -1.90 -13.11
N GLU A 9 -7.12 -2.46 -12.31
CA GLU A 9 -8.50 -2.00 -12.11
C GLU A 9 -8.67 -1.10 -10.88
N THR A 10 -7.60 -0.83 -10.13
CA THR A 10 -7.62 -0.06 -8.88
C THR A 10 -6.80 1.23 -9.01
N ASP A 11 -7.21 2.30 -8.33
CA ASP A 11 -6.51 3.58 -8.32
C ASP A 11 -5.19 3.52 -7.54
N ALA A 12 -5.19 2.82 -6.40
CA ALA A 12 -4.04 2.69 -5.53
C ALA A 12 -3.87 1.29 -4.92
N ILE A 13 -2.63 0.94 -4.59
CA ILE A 13 -2.26 -0.29 -3.91
C ILE A 13 -1.43 0.02 -2.67
N MET A 14 -1.75 -0.60 -1.54
CA MET A 14 -1.09 -0.34 -0.26
C MET A 14 -0.40 -1.57 0.32
N VAL A 15 0.76 -1.35 0.93
CA VAL A 15 1.53 -2.36 1.66
C VAL A 15 2.06 -1.80 2.99
N GLY A 16 2.20 -2.66 3.99
CA GLY A 16 2.82 -2.31 5.28
C GLY A 16 4.35 -2.31 5.25
N THR A 17 4.98 -1.58 6.17
CA THR A 17 6.45 -1.42 6.25
C THR A 17 7.21 -2.75 6.24
N ARG A 18 6.79 -3.70 7.09
CA ARG A 18 7.48 -4.99 7.23
C ARG A 18 7.46 -5.80 5.92
N THR A 19 6.31 -5.83 5.24
CA THR A 19 6.17 -6.54 3.96
C THR A 19 6.99 -5.85 2.87
N ALA A 20 6.97 -4.52 2.80
CA ALA A 20 7.82 -3.78 1.88
C ALA A 20 9.31 -4.07 2.10
N HIS A 21 9.75 -4.12 3.36
CA HIS A 21 11.14 -4.38 3.72
C HIS A 21 11.60 -5.80 3.36
N LEU A 22 10.78 -6.81 3.63
CA LEU A 22 11.15 -8.21 3.42
C LEU A 22 11.05 -8.65 1.95
N ASP A 23 10.01 -8.20 1.25
CA ASP A 23 9.68 -8.73 -0.07
C ASP A 23 10.17 -7.82 -1.22
N ASN A 24 10.52 -6.56 -0.93
CA ASN A 24 10.87 -5.53 -1.91
C ASN A 24 9.92 -5.52 -3.14
N PRO A 25 8.60 -5.42 -2.93
CA PRO A 25 7.63 -5.57 -4.00
C PRO A 25 7.66 -4.36 -4.93
N SER A 26 7.49 -4.60 -6.23
CA SER A 26 7.35 -3.49 -7.20
C SER A 26 5.96 -2.85 -7.21
N LEU A 27 4.93 -3.63 -6.82
CA LEU A 27 3.52 -3.24 -6.83
C LEU A 27 3.01 -2.64 -8.17
N SER A 28 3.60 -3.09 -9.29
CA SER A 28 3.21 -2.68 -10.64
C SER A 28 2.38 -3.74 -11.37
N VAL A 29 1.71 -3.30 -12.45
CA VAL A 29 1.04 -4.16 -13.41
C VAL A 29 2.08 -4.66 -14.42
N ARG A 30 2.32 -5.97 -14.47
CA ARG A 30 3.33 -6.60 -15.35
C ARG A 30 2.73 -7.56 -16.38
N TYR A 31 1.67 -8.28 -15.99
CA TYR A 31 1.06 -9.34 -16.79
C TYR A 31 -0.39 -9.02 -17.19
N TRP A 32 -0.75 -7.73 -17.24
CA TRP A 32 -2.07 -7.27 -17.65
C TRP A 32 -1.97 -5.89 -18.31
N TYR A 33 -3.00 -5.51 -19.09
CA TYR A 33 -3.09 -4.18 -19.68
C TYR A 33 -3.79 -3.22 -18.72
N GLY A 34 -3.23 -2.03 -18.55
CA GLY A 34 -3.84 -0.99 -17.72
C GLY A 34 -2.81 -0.07 -17.11
N LYS A 35 -3.30 0.92 -16.37
CA LYS A 35 -2.46 1.88 -15.64
C LYS A 35 -1.87 1.21 -14.40
N ASN A 36 -0.64 1.60 -14.03
CA ASN A 36 -0.12 1.25 -12.71
C ASN A 36 -0.93 1.97 -11.61
N PRO A 37 -1.35 1.27 -10.55
CA PRO A 37 -1.96 1.91 -9.40
C PRO A 37 -0.92 2.80 -8.70
N ILE A 38 -1.37 3.86 -8.04
CA ILE A 38 -0.52 4.64 -7.13
C ILE A 38 -0.06 3.70 -6.02
N ARG A 39 1.25 3.65 -5.78
CA ARG A 39 1.80 2.84 -4.70
C ARG A 39 1.65 3.59 -3.39
N ILE A 40 1.21 2.90 -2.35
CA ILE A 40 1.11 3.45 -1.00
C ILE A 40 1.89 2.54 -0.06
N VAL A 41 2.74 3.12 0.77
CA VAL A 41 3.47 2.39 1.79
C VAL A 41 3.34 3.10 3.13
N LEU A 42 3.06 2.32 4.18
CA LEU A 42 3.17 2.82 5.55
C LEU A 42 4.63 2.68 5.98
N ASP A 43 5.25 3.77 6.41
CA ASP A 43 6.61 3.77 6.96
C ASP A 43 6.73 4.83 8.06
N GLY A 44 6.15 4.51 9.22
CA GLY A 44 5.97 5.46 10.33
C GLY A 44 7.26 6.14 10.76
N ASN A 45 8.38 5.43 10.75
CA ASN A 45 9.68 5.94 11.21
C ASN A 45 10.68 6.19 10.08
N LEU A 46 10.24 6.16 8.82
CA LEU A 46 11.12 6.25 7.65
C LEU A 46 12.26 5.22 7.68
N SER A 47 11.90 3.99 8.02
CA SER A 47 12.82 2.87 8.24
C SER A 47 13.15 2.09 6.96
N LEU A 48 12.39 2.30 5.89
CA LEU A 48 12.62 1.62 4.62
C LEU A 48 13.83 2.21 3.90
N ASN A 49 14.64 1.33 3.30
CA ASN A 49 15.75 1.75 2.45
C ASN A 49 15.20 2.40 1.17
N THR A 50 15.69 3.58 0.83
CA THR A 50 15.31 4.30 -0.40
C THR A 50 15.75 3.60 -1.69
N SER A 51 16.54 2.52 -1.61
CA SER A 51 16.88 1.65 -2.74
C SER A 51 15.80 0.62 -3.10
N LEU A 52 14.75 0.46 -2.29
CA LEU A 52 13.64 -0.46 -2.60
C LEU A 52 12.90 -0.03 -3.88
N HIS A 53 12.30 -1.00 -4.57
CA HIS A 53 11.55 -0.78 -5.80
C HIS A 53 10.44 0.25 -5.65
N LEU A 54 9.86 0.40 -4.45
CA LEU A 54 8.83 1.39 -4.17
C LEU A 54 9.30 2.85 -4.35
N PHE A 55 10.62 3.10 -4.31
CA PHE A 55 11.22 4.44 -4.35
C PHE A 55 12.01 4.71 -5.64
N ASP A 56 11.98 3.80 -6.60
CA ASP A 56 12.71 3.88 -7.88
C ASP A 56 12.22 4.97 -8.84
N GLY A 57 11.11 5.65 -8.49
CA GLY A 57 10.47 6.69 -9.29
C GLY A 57 9.71 6.20 -10.53
N SER A 58 9.62 4.89 -10.77
CA SER A 58 8.95 4.32 -11.96
C SER A 58 7.43 4.43 -11.92
N VAL A 59 6.85 4.46 -10.72
CA VAL A 59 5.43 4.66 -10.46
C VAL A 59 5.29 5.63 -9.29
N ARG A 60 4.32 6.53 -9.36
CA ARG A 60 4.03 7.47 -8.26
C ARG A 60 3.82 6.69 -6.96
N THR A 61 4.52 7.11 -5.90
CA THR A 61 4.45 6.50 -4.57
C THR A 61 4.05 7.53 -3.52
N ILE A 62 3.14 7.16 -2.63
CA ILE A 62 2.78 7.91 -1.43
C ILE A 62 3.31 7.13 -0.22
N VAL A 63 4.01 7.83 0.67
CA VAL A 63 4.53 7.30 1.92
C VAL A 63 3.79 7.96 3.07
N PHE A 64 3.07 7.17 3.85
CA PHE A 64 2.50 7.65 5.12
C PHE A 64 3.52 7.44 6.23
N THR A 65 3.82 8.51 6.97
CA THR A 65 4.88 8.52 7.98
C THR A 65 4.51 9.39 9.18
N SER A 66 5.17 9.22 10.33
CA SER A 66 5.00 10.09 11.50
C SER A 66 5.93 11.30 11.47
N LEU A 67 6.87 11.34 10.52
CA LEU A 67 7.92 12.35 10.43
C LEU A 67 7.66 13.30 9.27
N THR A 68 8.03 14.56 9.43
CA THR A 68 8.05 15.50 8.31
C THR A 68 9.22 15.16 7.39
N HIS A 69 8.94 15.02 6.08
CA HIS A 69 9.94 14.70 5.08
C HIS A 69 9.63 15.41 3.77
N SER A 70 10.67 15.80 3.03
CA SER A 70 10.49 16.45 1.73
C SER A 70 9.98 15.46 0.68
N SER A 71 9.03 15.90 -0.13
CA SER A 71 8.51 15.14 -1.27
C SER A 71 9.27 15.47 -2.55
N SER A 72 9.23 14.55 -3.51
CA SER A 72 9.61 14.76 -4.90
C SER A 72 8.39 14.56 -5.81
N ASP A 73 8.55 14.77 -7.12
CA ASP A 73 7.48 14.53 -8.09
C ASP A 73 7.04 13.05 -8.13
N ALA A 74 7.96 12.13 -7.82
CA ALA A 74 7.71 10.69 -7.91
C ALA A 74 7.32 10.06 -6.55
N VAL A 75 7.84 10.60 -5.44
CA VAL A 75 7.59 10.10 -4.08
C VAL A 75 7.07 11.21 -3.18
N GLU A 76 5.81 11.08 -2.79
CA GLU A 76 5.10 12.01 -1.92
C GLU A 76 5.09 11.48 -0.48
N TYR A 77 5.54 12.28 0.48
CA TYR A 77 5.50 11.96 1.89
C TYR A 77 4.36 12.72 2.56
N ILE A 78 3.50 11.98 3.27
CA ILE A 78 2.36 12.55 4.01
C ILE A 78 2.53 12.19 5.48
N THR A 79 2.69 13.23 6.29
CA THR A 79 2.78 13.08 7.74
C THR A 79 1.38 12.84 8.32
N LEU A 80 1.22 11.73 9.05
CA LEU A 80 0.02 11.42 9.83
C LEU A 80 0.25 11.72 11.31
N ASP A 81 -0.81 12.10 12.01
CA ASP A 81 -0.80 12.13 13.48
C ASP A 81 -1.09 10.73 14.02
N TYR A 82 -0.07 10.07 14.57
CA TYR A 82 -0.18 8.73 15.15
C TYR A 82 -0.87 8.71 16.52
N LYS A 83 -1.30 9.87 17.03
CA LYS A 83 -2.23 9.94 18.17
C LYS A 83 -3.69 9.74 17.73
N ALA A 84 -3.99 9.98 16.46
CA ALA A 84 -5.30 9.72 15.87
C ALA A 84 -5.39 8.28 15.34
N ASP A 85 -6.61 7.87 15.00
CA ASP A 85 -6.80 6.58 14.36
C ASP A 85 -6.25 6.60 12.92
N ILE A 86 -5.29 5.71 12.65
CA ILE A 86 -4.49 5.74 11.43
C ILE A 86 -5.30 5.32 10.20
N PRO A 87 -6.03 4.18 10.20
CA PRO A 87 -6.79 3.77 9.02
C PRO A 87 -7.83 4.81 8.55
N PRO A 88 -8.69 5.41 9.41
CA PRO A 88 -9.59 6.48 8.97
C PRO A 88 -8.85 7.71 8.42
N SER A 89 -7.73 8.10 9.05
CA SER A 89 -6.91 9.24 8.61
C SER A 89 -6.33 9.02 7.21
N ILE A 90 -5.90 7.79 6.92
CA ILE A 90 -5.46 7.38 5.59
C ILE A 90 -6.62 7.53 4.59
N MET A 91 -7.81 7.01 4.90
CA MET A 91 -8.96 7.09 4.00
C MET A 91 -9.36 8.53 3.67
N ASP A 92 -9.36 9.43 4.66
CA ASP A 92 -9.64 10.86 4.45
C ASP A 92 -8.62 11.51 3.49
N VAL A 93 -7.33 11.19 3.63
CA VAL A 93 -6.29 11.65 2.71
C VAL A 93 -6.52 11.13 1.30
N LEU A 94 -6.83 9.84 1.14
CA LEU A 94 -7.09 9.23 -0.16
C LEU A 94 -8.31 9.85 -0.84
N TYR A 95 -9.39 10.06 -0.08
CA TYR A 95 -10.60 10.74 -0.55
C TYR A 95 -10.30 12.15 -1.06
N LYS A 96 -9.58 12.96 -0.28
CA LYS A 96 -9.16 14.33 -0.68
C LYS A 96 -8.30 14.34 -1.94
N LYS A 97 -7.53 13.28 -2.17
CA LYS A 97 -6.72 13.08 -3.38
C LYS A 97 -7.49 12.47 -4.55
N LYS A 98 -8.80 12.22 -4.40
CA LYS A 98 -9.67 11.59 -5.40
C LYS A 98 -9.22 10.17 -5.78
N ILE A 99 -8.59 9.47 -4.84
CA ILE A 99 -8.27 8.04 -4.95
C ILE A 99 -9.49 7.30 -4.41
N GLN A 100 -10.22 6.61 -5.28
CA GLN A 100 -11.55 6.07 -4.94
C GLN A 100 -11.54 4.56 -4.72
N SER A 101 -10.46 3.88 -5.09
CA SER A 101 -10.30 2.45 -4.87
C SER A 101 -8.90 2.15 -4.31
N LEU A 102 -8.86 1.29 -3.30
CA LEU A 102 -7.65 0.89 -2.61
C LEU A 102 -7.57 -0.62 -2.52
N LEU A 103 -6.53 -1.20 -3.12
CA LEU A 103 -6.20 -2.60 -2.95
C LEU A 103 -5.13 -2.73 -1.87
N VAL A 104 -5.39 -3.48 -0.81
CA VAL A 104 -4.42 -3.68 0.27
C VAL A 104 -3.85 -5.09 0.15
N GLU A 105 -2.54 -5.19 -0.04
CA GLU A 105 -1.83 -6.46 -0.18
C GLU A 105 -0.79 -6.63 0.91
N GLY A 106 -0.74 -7.85 1.48
CA GLY A 106 0.31 -8.27 2.39
C GLY A 106 0.27 -7.60 3.76
N GLY A 107 0.94 -8.25 4.73
CA GLY A 107 1.04 -7.75 6.10
C GLY A 107 -0.22 -7.98 6.93
N LYS A 108 -0.19 -9.01 7.79
CA LYS A 108 -1.29 -9.35 8.71
C LYS A 108 -1.80 -8.15 9.50
N GLN A 109 -0.89 -7.33 10.04
CA GLN A 109 -1.25 -6.21 10.90
C GLN A 109 -2.04 -5.13 10.16
N LEU A 110 -1.64 -4.79 8.93
CA LEU A 110 -2.32 -3.79 8.12
C LEU A 110 -3.73 -4.25 7.73
N LEU A 111 -3.84 -5.48 7.22
CA LEU A 111 -5.13 -6.06 6.88
C LEU A 111 -6.05 -6.14 8.10
N GLN A 112 -5.53 -6.60 9.25
CA GLN A 112 -6.31 -6.69 10.47
C GLN A 112 -6.79 -5.32 10.95
N SER A 113 -5.94 -4.26 10.89
CA SER A 113 -6.37 -2.92 11.31
C SER A 113 -7.51 -2.34 10.48
N LEU A 114 -7.60 -2.69 9.19
CA LEU A 114 -8.70 -2.25 8.33
C LEU A 114 -9.98 -3.03 8.61
N ILE A 115 -9.85 -4.34 8.86
CA ILE A 115 -10.96 -5.21 9.25
C ILE A 115 -11.55 -4.76 10.59
N ASP A 116 -10.70 -4.54 11.59
CA ASP A 116 -11.12 -4.13 12.95
C ASP A 116 -11.80 -2.75 12.94
N ALA A 117 -11.40 -1.87 12.02
CA ALA A 117 -11.98 -0.55 11.84
C ALA A 117 -13.23 -0.53 10.93
N ASP A 118 -13.66 -1.70 10.41
CA ASP A 118 -14.74 -1.82 9.41
C ASP A 118 -14.53 -0.95 8.16
N LEU A 119 -13.26 -0.81 7.73
CA LEU A 119 -12.84 -0.02 6.57
C LEU A 119 -12.47 -0.92 5.39
N TRP A 120 -13.38 -1.79 5.01
CA TRP A 120 -13.21 -2.70 3.88
C TRP A 120 -14.56 -3.00 3.24
N ASP A 121 -14.57 -3.19 1.92
CA ASP A 121 -15.78 -3.51 1.15
C ASP A 121 -15.79 -4.97 0.65
N GLU A 122 -14.63 -5.46 0.21
CA GLU A 122 -14.49 -6.78 -0.41
C GLU A 122 -13.17 -7.44 -0.02
N ALA A 123 -13.18 -8.78 0.10
CA ALA A 123 -12.01 -9.59 0.37
C ALA A 123 -11.76 -10.63 -0.74
N PHE A 124 -10.53 -10.66 -1.25
CA PHE A 124 -10.09 -11.66 -2.22
C PHE A 124 -9.21 -12.71 -1.53
N VAL A 125 -9.72 -13.94 -1.46
CA VAL A 125 -9.04 -15.04 -0.75
C VAL A 125 -8.45 -16.02 -1.74
N GLU A 126 -7.13 -16.08 -1.81
CA GLU A 126 -6.40 -17.10 -2.57
C GLU A 126 -6.08 -18.30 -1.66
N LYS A 127 -6.43 -19.51 -2.12
CA LYS A 127 -6.20 -20.75 -1.39
C LYS A 127 -5.33 -21.68 -2.23
N SER A 128 -4.28 -22.24 -1.63
CA SER A 128 -3.49 -23.31 -2.21
C SER A 128 -3.92 -24.66 -1.63
N SER A 129 -3.86 -25.71 -2.43
CA SER A 129 -4.03 -27.09 -1.95
C SER A 129 -2.82 -27.57 -1.13
N GLN A 130 -1.70 -26.86 -1.21
CA GLN A 130 -0.50 -27.16 -0.43
C GLN A 130 -0.72 -26.82 1.04
N LYS A 131 -0.49 -27.79 1.93
CA LYS A 131 -0.45 -27.58 3.38
C LYS A 131 0.97 -27.21 3.79
N LEU A 132 1.11 -26.09 4.51
CA LEU A 132 2.37 -25.70 5.12
C LEU A 132 2.41 -26.28 6.54
N ASN A 133 3.41 -27.12 6.81
CA ASN A 133 3.68 -27.62 8.15
C ASN A 133 4.62 -26.61 8.83
N PHE A 134 4.07 -25.86 9.78
CA PHE A 134 4.84 -24.94 10.63
C PHE A 134 5.08 -25.57 11.99
#